data_AF-A0A7C7M6M4-F1
#
_entry.id   AF-A0A7C7M6M4-F1
#
_cell.length_a   1.000
_cell.length_b   1.000
_cell.length_c   1.000
_cell.angle_alpha   90.00
_cell.angle_beta   90.00
_cell.angle_gamma   90.00
#
_symmetry.space_group_name_H-M   'P 1'
#
loop_
_entity.id
_entity.type
_entity.pdbx_description
1 polymer ?
#
loop_
_entity_poly.entity_id
_entity_poly.type
_entity_poly.pdbx_seq_one_letter_code
_entity_poly.pdbx_strand_id
1 'polypeptide(L)' 'MLEAVGDGLTDVARQAMEAVVQRDEMGPHAGDVPPDFNLKLMGSEDRVRLSSFKGQKPVALIFGSYT' A
#
# COMPACT_ATOMS: atom_id res chain seq x y z
N MET A 1 -5.80 -38.48 -12.51
CA MET A 1 -4.61 -37.79 -11.98
C MET A 1 -4.47 -36.34 -12.51
N LEU A 2 -5.54 -35.70 -13.02
CA LEU A 2 -5.56 -34.25 -13.31
C LEU A 2 -6.35 -33.44 -12.26
N GLU A 3 -7.20 -34.08 -11.46
CA GLU A 3 -8.05 -33.44 -10.45
C GLU A 3 -7.25 -32.81 -9.30
N ALA A 4 -6.11 -33.40 -8.92
CA ALA A 4 -5.30 -32.94 -7.79
C ALA A 4 -4.52 -31.63 -8.05
N VAL A 5 -4.33 -31.24 -9.31
CA VAL A 5 -3.62 -30.00 -9.68
C VAL A 5 -4.56 -28.79 -9.66
N GLY A 6 -5.86 -28.99 -9.92
CA GLY A 6 -6.87 -27.94 -9.90
C GLY A 6 -7.13 -27.39 -8.48
N ASP A 7 -7.16 -28.29 -7.49
CA ASP A 7 -7.47 -27.96 -6.10
C ASP A 7 -6.40 -27.05 -5.46
N GLY A 8 -5.11 -27.36 -5.70
CA GLY A 8 -4.01 -26.54 -5.19
C GLY A 8 -3.89 -25.16 -5.84
N LEU A 9 -4.26 -25.02 -7.12
CA LEU A 9 -4.32 -23.71 -7.79
C LEU A 9 -5.45 -22.83 -7.22
N THR A 10 -6.58 -23.43 -6.86
CA THR A 10 -7.69 -22.70 -6.24
C THR A 10 -7.40 -22.25 -4.82
N ASP A 11 -6.63 -23.02 -4.05
CA ASP A 11 -6.23 -22.65 -2.69
C ASP A 11 -5.25 -21.47 -2.67
N VAL A 12 -4.25 -21.48 -3.57
CA VAL A 12 -3.32 -20.35 -3.71
C VAL A 12 -4.06 -19.09 -4.13
N ALA A 13 -4.98 -19.19 -5.08
CA ALA A 13 -5.80 -18.05 -5.53
C ALA A 13 -6.67 -17.50 -4.39
N ARG A 14 -7.28 -18.38 -3.58
CA ARG A 14 -8.07 -17.98 -2.41
C ARG A 14 -7.22 -17.27 -1.37
N GLN A 15 -6.06 -17.82 -1.02
CA GLN A 15 -5.14 -17.19 -0.07
C GLN A 15 -4.66 -15.82 -0.56
N ALA A 16 -4.36 -15.69 -1.86
CA ALA A 16 -4.00 -14.41 -2.44
C ALA A 16 -5.13 -13.39 -2.35
N MET A 17 -6.38 -13.80 -2.63
CA MET A 17 -7.56 -12.94 -2.49
C MET A 17 -7.78 -12.52 -1.03
N GLU A 18 -7.71 -13.46 -0.08
CA GLU A 18 -7.82 -13.15 1.36
C GLU A 18 -6.74 -12.17 1.82
N ALA A 19 -5.50 -12.37 1.38
CA ALA A 19 -4.40 -11.46 1.68
C ALA A 19 -4.60 -10.06 1.07
N VAL A 20 -5.24 -9.95 -0.10
CA VAL A 20 -5.61 -8.66 -0.69
C VAL A 20 -6.70 -7.99 0.13
N VAL A 21 -7.76 -8.72 0.49
CA VAL A 21 -8.87 -8.18 1.31
C VAL A 21 -8.35 -7.65 2.65
N GLN A 22 -7.54 -8.44 3.37
CA GLN A 22 -6.98 -8.01 4.65
C GLN A 22 -6.08 -6.77 4.52
N ARG A 23 -5.35 -6.62 3.41
CA ARG A 23 -4.52 -5.43 3.18
C ARG A 23 -5.37 -4.19 2.90
N ASP A 24 -6.47 -4.36 2.16
CA ASP A 24 -7.38 -3.26 1.83
C ASP A 24 -8.08 -2.72 3.08
N GLU A 25 -8.51 -3.61 3.99
CA GLU A 25 -9.10 -3.23 5.29
C GLU A 25 -8.14 -2.43 6.19
N MET A 26 -6.83 -2.61 6.04
CA MET A 26 -5.82 -1.86 6.79
C MET A 26 -5.35 -0.58 6.08
N GLY A 27 -5.85 -0.32 4.87
CA GLY A 27 -5.47 0.82 4.05
C GLY A 27 -6.09 2.15 4.51
N PRO A 28 -5.60 3.28 4.00
CA PRO A 28 -6.26 4.57 4.19
C PRO A 28 -7.61 4.62 3.44
N HIS A 29 -8.67 5.05 4.13
CA HIS A 29 -10.00 5.21 3.51
C HIS A 29 -10.25 6.66 3.08
N ALA A 30 -11.13 6.83 2.09
CA ALA A 30 -11.52 8.16 1.63
C ALA A 30 -12.22 8.96 2.75
N GLY A 31 -11.81 10.21 2.95
CA GLY A 31 -12.34 11.08 4.00
C GLY A 31 -11.56 11.00 5.32
N ASP A 32 -10.77 9.95 5.54
CA ASP A 32 -9.90 9.87 6.70
C ASP A 32 -8.73 10.84 6.60
N VAL A 33 -8.26 11.29 7.77
CA VAL A 33 -7.00 12.03 7.85
C VAL A 33 -5.87 11.03 7.56
N PRO A 34 -5.01 11.29 6.56
CA PRO A 34 -3.93 10.37 6.24
C PRO A 34 -2.93 10.28 7.41
N PRO A 35 -2.34 9.10 7.65
CA PRO A 35 -1.31 8.95 8.66
C PRO A 35 -0.11 9.84 8.32
N ASP A 36 0.39 10.58 9.31
CA ASP A 36 1.56 11.43 9.12
C ASP A 36 2.83 10.57 9.06
N PHE A 37 3.72 10.87 8.14
CA PHE A 37 5.01 10.21 8.00
C PHE A 37 6.12 11.23 7.79
N ASN A 38 7.34 10.85 8.17
CA ASN A 38 8.53 11.66 8.02
C ASN A 38 9.54 10.88 7.17
N LEU A 39 9.66 11.21 5.89
CA LEU A 39 10.47 10.48 4.91
C LEU A 39 11.74 11.25 4.59
N LYS A 40 12.82 10.52 4.32
CA LYS A 40 14.07 11.09 3.81
C LYS A 40 13.89 11.50 2.35
N LEU A 41 14.39 12.66 1.97
CA LEU A 41 14.43 13.08 0.57
C LEU A 41 15.50 12.28 -0.17
N MET A 42 15.18 11.87 -1.39
CA MET A 42 16.12 11.12 -2.22
C MET A 42 17.42 11.91 -2.43
N GLY A 43 18.57 11.28 -2.13
CA GLY A 43 19.89 11.89 -2.31
C GLY A 43 20.35 12.87 -1.23
N SER A 44 19.62 13.04 -0.11
CA SER A 44 20.02 13.95 0.98
C SER A 44 19.60 13.41 2.36
N GLU A 45 20.20 13.91 3.44
CA GLU A 45 19.76 13.62 4.82
C GLU A 45 18.49 14.37 5.24
N ASP A 46 18.05 15.32 4.43
CA ASP A 46 16.85 16.11 4.70
C ASP A 46 15.62 15.21 4.75
N ARG A 47 14.66 15.64 5.58
CA ARG A 47 13.42 14.90 5.80
C ARG A 47 12.21 15.78 5.55
N VAL A 48 11.17 15.18 5.01
CA VAL A 48 9.89 15.83 4.76
C VAL A 48 8.78 15.12 5.53
N ARG A 49 7.97 15.91 6.22
CA ARG A 49 6.79 15.44 6.95
C ARG A 49 5.53 15.68 6.12
N LEU A 50 4.65 14.69 5.99
CA LEU A 50 3.42 14.83 5.18
C LEU A 50 2.55 16.00 5.66
N SER A 51 2.37 16.13 6.96
CA SER A 51 1.54 17.19 7.56
C SER A 51 2.04 18.61 7.25
N SER A 52 3.30 18.77 6.83
CA SER A 52 3.81 20.08 6.38
C SER A 52 3.10 20.62 5.15
N PHE A 53 2.48 19.77 4.31
CA PHE A 53 1.75 20.19 3.11
C PHE A 53 0.27 20.57 3.37
N LYS A 54 -0.24 20.33 4.58
CA LYS A 54 -1.66 20.54 4.90
C LYS A 54 -2.07 21.99 4.67
N GLY A 55 -3.20 22.20 3.99
CA GLY A 55 -3.78 23.52 3.75
C GLY A 55 -3.09 24.37 2.68
N GLN A 56 -2.06 23.84 2.00
CA GLN A 56 -1.36 24.57 0.94
C GLN A 56 -1.90 24.24 -0.45
N LYS A 57 -1.92 22.96 -0.81
CA LYS A 57 -2.40 22.43 -2.11
C LYS A 57 -2.65 20.93 -2.02
N PRO A 58 -3.46 20.33 -2.91
CA PRO A 58 -3.58 18.89 -3.01
C PRO A 58 -2.22 18.21 -3.24
N VAL A 59 -2.03 17.03 -2.63
CA VAL A 59 -0.80 16.22 -2.72
C VAL A 59 -1.17 14.83 -3.21
N ALA A 60 -0.42 14.31 -4.18
CA ALA A 60 -0.51 12.92 -4.61
C ALA A 60 0.62 12.10 -3.97
N LEU A 61 0.30 10.91 -3.45
CA LEU A 61 1.26 9.96 -2.91
C LEU A 61 1.48 8.85 -3.93
N ILE A 62 2.74 8.58 -4.24
CA ILE A 62 3.13 7.53 -5.18
C ILE A 62 4.04 6.57 -4.44
N PHE A 63 3.65 5.29 -4.40
CA PHE A 63 4.42 4.21 -3.82
C PHE A 63 4.96 3.33 -4.93
N GLY A 64 6.25 3.03 -4.89
CA GLY A 64 6.91 2.19 -5.87
C GLY A 64 8.33 1.84 -5.46
N SER A 65 8.90 0.84 -6.11
CA SER A 65 10.29 0.44 -5.95
C SER A 65 10.92 0.29 -7.33
N TYR A 66 12.22 0.57 -7.42
CA TYR A 66 13.01 0.12 -8.57
C TYR A 66 13.38 -1.35 -8.36
N THR A 67 13.10 -2.18 -9.37
CA THR A 67 13.56 -3.57 -9.49
C THR A 67 14.32 -3.74 -10.79
#